data_AF-A0A1U7XUB9-F1
#
_entry.id   AF-A0A1U7XUB9-F1
#
_cell.length_a   1.000
_cell.length_b   1.000
_cell.length_c   1.000
_cell.angle_alpha   90.00
_cell.angle_beta   90.00
_cell.angle_gamma   90.00
#
_symmetry.space_group_name_H-M   'P 1'
#
loop_
_entity.id
_entity.type
_entity.pdbx_description
1 polymer ?
#
loop_
_entity_poly.entity_id
_entity_poly.type
_entity_poly.pdbx_seq_one_letter_code
_entity_poly.pdbx_strand_id
1 'polypeptide(L)'
;MSNLINKWFFAIVILFLAGLTEIEGGELITCNNRKSKCFLKRFYCPPECPTAYPSQPNAKVCYLNCNSPMCKPECRNRKANCNHPGAACLDPRFIGGDGIVFYFHGKSNEHFSLVSDLNLQINARFIGLRPAGRPRDYTWIQALGILFDTHAFSVEATKAEIWDDEVDHLKFYYDGKELGIPEGYPSTWESSESSSIKVERTSSKNGALITLSEVAEISVNAVPITKEDDRIHNYQLPSDDCFAHLDVQFRFYGLSTKVEGVLGRTYQPDFKNPAKLGVAMPVVGGEDKYRTPTLLSPNCNSCIFSPAGVLEESDPLVMDFGALDCTGGSSSGHGIVCRK
;
A
#
# COMPACT_ATOMS: atom_id res chain seq x y z
N MET A 1 -31.04 -63.15 6.25
CA MET A 1 -29.70 -62.63 6.59
C MET A 1 -29.14 -61.64 5.54
N SER A 2 -29.68 -61.58 4.31
CA SER A 2 -29.24 -60.65 3.25
C SER A 2 -29.73 -59.20 3.39
N ASN A 3 -30.91 -58.97 4.00
CA ASN A 3 -31.49 -57.62 4.12
C ASN A 3 -30.84 -56.72 5.20
N LEU A 4 -30.10 -57.29 6.16
CA LEU A 4 -29.45 -56.51 7.22
C LEU A 4 -28.10 -55.96 6.75
N ILE A 5 -27.37 -56.72 5.94
CA ILE A 5 -26.06 -56.36 5.37
C ILE A 5 -26.21 -55.17 4.41
N ASN A 6 -27.25 -55.16 3.58
CA ASN A 6 -27.51 -54.04 2.65
C ASN A 6 -27.86 -52.72 3.37
N LYS A 7 -28.55 -52.78 4.51
CA LYS A 7 -28.89 -51.58 5.29
C LYS A 7 -27.66 -50.96 5.97
N TRP A 8 -26.75 -51.80 6.47
CA TRP A 8 -25.49 -51.35 7.05
C TRP A 8 -24.54 -50.79 6.00
N PHE A 9 -24.48 -51.40 4.83
CA PHE A 9 -23.66 -50.88 3.72
C PHE A 9 -24.15 -49.51 3.24
N PHE A 10 -25.47 -49.33 3.08
CA PHE A 10 -26.05 -48.03 2.74
C PHE A 10 -25.83 -46.98 3.83
N ALA A 11 -25.96 -47.36 5.12
CA ALA A 11 -25.69 -46.44 6.23
C ALA A 11 -24.22 -46.01 6.29
N ILE A 12 -23.28 -46.92 6.02
CA ILE A 12 -21.84 -46.62 5.97
C ILE A 12 -21.52 -45.73 4.76
N VAL A 13 -22.10 -45.98 3.58
CA VAL A 13 -21.90 -45.13 2.40
C VAL A 13 -22.48 -43.72 2.63
N ILE A 14 -23.63 -43.58 3.29
CA ILE A 14 -24.20 -42.27 3.65
C ILE A 14 -23.34 -41.57 4.72
N LEU A 15 -22.76 -42.29 5.69
CA LEU A 15 -21.81 -41.73 6.66
C LEU A 15 -20.48 -41.29 6.02
N PHE A 16 -19.99 -42.02 5.01
CA PHE A 16 -18.83 -41.61 4.22
C PHE A 16 -19.14 -40.43 3.29
N LEU A 17 -20.35 -40.33 2.74
CA LEU A 17 -20.78 -39.17 1.95
C LEU A 17 -21.08 -37.94 2.83
N ALA A 18 -21.58 -38.13 4.06
CA ALA A 18 -21.77 -37.04 5.03
C ALA A 18 -20.44 -36.54 5.64
N GLY A 19 -19.43 -37.42 5.71
CA GLY A 19 -18.06 -37.07 6.11
C GLY A 19 -17.26 -36.31 5.05
N LEU A 20 -17.80 -36.16 3.83
CA LEU A 20 -17.25 -35.33 2.75
C LEU A 20 -18.05 -34.03 2.58
N THR A 21 -18.62 -33.50 3.67
CA THR A 21 -18.96 -32.08 3.70
C THR A 21 -17.65 -31.31 3.82
N GLU A 22 -17.09 -30.93 2.66
CA GLU A 22 -16.06 -29.90 2.61
C GLU A 22 -16.57 -28.73 3.45
N ILE A 23 -15.83 -28.35 4.48
CA ILE A 23 -16.08 -27.09 5.18
C ILE A 23 -15.91 -26.02 4.10
N GLU A 24 -17.02 -25.46 3.59
CA GLU A 24 -17.04 -24.40 2.56
C GLU A 24 -16.38 -23.07 3.04
N GLY A 25 -15.67 -23.08 4.17
CA GLY A 25 -14.91 -21.96 4.70
C GLY A 25 -13.41 -22.20 4.53
N GLY A 26 -12.70 -21.22 3.97
CA GLY A 26 -11.25 -21.22 3.95
C GLY A 26 -10.64 -21.13 5.36
N GLU A 27 -9.33 -20.92 5.43
CA GLU A 27 -8.56 -20.67 6.64
C GLU A 27 -9.29 -19.71 7.59
N LEU A 28 -9.23 -20.02 8.88
CA LEU A 28 -9.80 -19.18 9.91
C LEU A 28 -8.76 -18.14 10.35
N ILE A 29 -9.09 -16.87 10.17
CA ILE A 29 -8.19 -15.74 10.46
C ILE A 29 -8.73 -14.85 11.58
N THR A 30 -7.83 -14.14 12.25
CA THR A 30 -8.15 -13.28 13.40
C THR A 30 -7.17 -12.11 13.50
N CYS A 31 -7.62 -11.04 14.15
CA CYS A 31 -6.78 -9.90 14.52
C CYS A 31 -6.22 -10.08 15.94
N ASN A 32 -4.92 -9.92 16.09
CA ASN A 32 -4.23 -10.06 17.39
C ASN A 32 -3.95 -8.73 18.09
N ASN A 33 -4.26 -7.61 17.43
CA ASN A 33 -4.10 -6.29 18.01
C ASN A 33 -5.24 -5.98 19.01
N ARG A 34 -4.90 -5.68 20.26
CA ARG A 34 -5.86 -5.34 21.32
C ARG A 34 -6.67 -4.07 21.05
N LYS A 35 -6.12 -3.10 20.30
CA LYS A 35 -6.83 -1.85 19.94
C LYS A 35 -7.86 -2.06 18.83
N SER A 36 -7.77 -3.16 18.09
CA SER A 36 -8.67 -3.46 16.98
C SER A 36 -10.08 -3.76 17.47
N LYS A 37 -11.11 -3.20 16.79
CA LYS A 37 -12.52 -3.61 16.97
C LYS A 37 -12.77 -5.07 16.55
N CYS A 38 -11.80 -5.69 15.89
CA CYS A 38 -11.80 -7.08 15.43
C CYS A 38 -10.95 -8.01 16.32
N PHE A 39 -10.44 -7.53 17.47
CA PHE A 39 -9.55 -8.29 18.34
C PHE A 39 -10.13 -9.66 18.73
N LEU A 40 -9.38 -10.73 18.43
CA LEU A 40 -9.71 -12.14 18.67
C LEU A 40 -11.02 -12.64 18.03
N LYS A 41 -11.66 -11.83 17.16
CA LYS A 41 -12.81 -12.27 16.38
C LYS A 41 -12.31 -13.17 15.24
N ARG A 42 -12.97 -14.31 15.11
CA ARG A 42 -12.64 -15.36 14.13
C ARG A 42 -13.50 -15.20 12.89
N PHE A 43 -12.86 -15.21 11.72
CA PHE A 43 -13.54 -15.11 10.44
C PHE A 43 -13.03 -16.16 9.48
N TYR A 44 -13.91 -16.73 8.66
CA TYR A 44 -13.54 -17.65 7.59
C TYR A 44 -13.11 -16.87 6.36
N CYS A 45 -12.04 -17.32 5.73
CA CYS A 45 -11.62 -16.81 4.44
C CYS A 45 -12.63 -17.17 3.34
N PRO A 46 -12.88 -16.26 2.38
CA PRO A 46 -13.75 -16.55 1.24
C PRO A 46 -13.20 -17.72 0.41
N PRO A 47 -14.06 -18.54 -0.22
CA PRO A 47 -13.63 -19.66 -1.04
C PRO A 47 -12.71 -19.28 -2.21
N GLU A 48 -12.83 -18.06 -2.74
CA GLU A 48 -12.00 -17.57 -3.85
C GLU A 48 -10.55 -17.25 -3.43
N CYS A 49 -10.29 -17.17 -2.13
CA CYS A 49 -8.97 -16.97 -1.54
C CYS A 49 -8.91 -17.66 -0.17
N PRO A 50 -8.81 -18.99 -0.12
CA PRO A 50 -9.04 -19.74 1.11
C PRO A 50 -7.91 -19.63 2.13
N THR A 51 -6.84 -18.86 1.88
CA THR A 51 -5.72 -18.71 2.81
C THR A 51 -5.12 -17.31 2.77
N ALA A 52 -4.58 -16.85 3.91
CA ALA A 52 -3.81 -15.61 4.00
C ALA A 52 -2.40 -15.75 3.39
N TYR A 53 -1.88 -16.98 3.31
CA TYR A 53 -0.51 -17.30 2.88
C TYR A 53 -0.51 -18.39 1.80
N PRO A 54 -1.03 -18.09 0.59
CA PRO A 54 -1.00 -19.05 -0.50
C PRO A 54 0.44 -19.28 -0.97
N SER A 55 0.77 -20.51 -1.35
CA SER A 55 2.10 -20.89 -1.86
C SER A 55 2.41 -20.34 -3.26
N GLN A 56 1.40 -19.90 -4.02
CA GLN A 56 1.56 -19.34 -5.36
C GLN A 56 1.55 -17.80 -5.32
N PRO A 57 2.54 -17.11 -5.92
CA PRO A 57 2.62 -15.63 -5.90
C PRO A 57 1.40 -14.92 -6.52
N ASN A 58 0.79 -15.52 -7.53
CA ASN A 58 -0.33 -14.93 -8.28
C ASN A 58 -1.70 -15.26 -7.65
N ALA A 59 -1.75 -16.08 -6.60
CA ALA A 59 -3.01 -16.41 -5.95
C ALA A 59 -3.53 -15.21 -5.15
N LYS A 60 -4.85 -15.05 -5.13
CA LYS A 60 -5.50 -14.09 -4.24
C LYS A 60 -5.29 -14.54 -2.79
N VAL A 61 -5.10 -13.57 -1.92
CA VAL A 61 -4.91 -13.79 -0.49
C VAL A 61 -6.16 -13.38 0.24
N CYS A 62 -6.47 -14.13 1.28
CA CYS A 62 -7.42 -13.69 2.29
C CYS A 62 -6.80 -12.59 3.13
N TYR A 63 -7.47 -11.46 3.20
CA TYR A 63 -7.02 -10.31 3.97
C TYR A 63 -8.13 -9.79 4.88
N LEU A 64 -7.77 -9.49 6.12
CA LEU A 64 -8.65 -8.87 7.10
C LEU A 64 -8.06 -7.54 7.54
N ASN A 65 -8.75 -6.45 7.22
CA ASN A 65 -8.39 -5.13 7.73
C ASN A 65 -8.77 -5.05 9.21
N CYS A 66 -7.81 -5.28 10.10
CA CYS A 66 -8.02 -5.21 11.55
C CYS A 66 -8.37 -3.81 12.06
N ASN A 67 -8.12 -2.76 11.28
CA ASN A 67 -8.47 -1.39 11.66
C ASN A 67 -9.87 -1.00 11.16
N SER A 68 -10.50 -1.83 10.31
CA SER A 68 -11.86 -1.59 9.85
C SER A 68 -12.89 -1.91 10.94
N PRO A 69 -13.90 -1.05 11.14
CA PRO A 69 -15.02 -1.39 12.03
C PRO A 69 -15.84 -2.58 11.53
N MET A 70 -15.77 -2.91 10.23
CA MET A 70 -16.58 -3.96 9.61
C MET A 70 -15.99 -5.36 9.80
N CYS A 71 -14.68 -5.47 10.06
CA CYS A 71 -13.99 -6.75 10.29
C CYS A 71 -14.31 -7.84 9.25
N LYS A 72 -14.32 -7.48 7.96
CA LYS A 72 -14.70 -8.39 6.87
C LYS A 72 -13.46 -8.92 6.14
N PRO A 73 -13.30 -10.25 6.01
CA PRO A 73 -12.31 -10.84 5.11
C PRO A 73 -12.60 -10.52 3.64
N GLU A 74 -11.56 -10.19 2.90
CA GLU A 74 -11.63 -9.85 1.48
C GLU A 74 -10.52 -10.56 0.71
N CYS A 75 -10.80 -10.94 -0.53
CA CYS A 75 -9.79 -11.46 -1.44
C CYS A 75 -9.05 -10.31 -2.13
N ARG A 76 -7.72 -10.30 -2.01
CA ARG A 76 -6.87 -9.29 -2.66
C ARG A 76 -5.69 -9.88 -3.41
N ASN A 77 -5.17 -9.15 -4.39
CA ASN A 77 -3.87 -9.43 -4.99
C ASN A 77 -2.76 -8.86 -4.09
N ARG A 78 -1.56 -9.47 -4.10
CA ARG A 78 -0.39 -8.96 -3.35
C ARG A 78 0.38 -7.85 -4.07
N LYS A 79 0.23 -7.75 -5.40
CA LYS A 79 0.85 -6.72 -6.23
C LYS A 79 0.18 -5.35 -6.01
N ALA A 80 0.96 -4.28 -6.11
CA ALA A 80 0.45 -2.92 -6.03
C ALA A 80 -0.67 -2.70 -7.07
N ASN A 81 -1.81 -2.17 -6.62
CA ASN A 81 -2.91 -1.82 -7.50
C ASN A 81 -2.85 -0.35 -7.87
N CYS A 82 -2.34 -0.08 -9.08
CA CYS A 82 -2.20 1.27 -9.62
C CYS A 82 -3.54 1.97 -9.95
N ASN A 83 -4.69 1.34 -9.68
CA ASN A 83 -6.03 1.89 -9.95
C ASN A 83 -6.87 2.11 -8.69
N HIS A 84 -6.25 2.11 -7.51
CA HIS A 84 -6.94 2.29 -6.24
C HIS A 84 -6.37 3.49 -5.46
N PRO A 85 -7.15 4.15 -4.58
CA PRO A 85 -6.65 5.14 -3.64
C PRO A 85 -5.32 4.75 -2.99
N GLY A 86 -4.42 5.73 -2.90
CA GLY A 86 -3.06 5.58 -2.40
C GLY A 86 -2.06 5.06 -3.45
N ALA A 87 -2.46 4.86 -4.71
CA ALA A 87 -1.52 4.50 -5.77
C ALA A 87 -0.61 5.68 -6.16
N ALA A 88 0.65 5.37 -6.45
CA ALA A 88 1.66 6.20 -7.09
C ALA A 88 2.45 5.33 -8.07
N CYS A 89 2.04 5.34 -9.33
CA CYS A 89 2.58 4.47 -10.38
C CYS A 89 2.82 5.28 -11.66
N LEU A 90 3.50 4.71 -12.65
CA LEU A 90 3.74 5.35 -13.94
C LEU A 90 4.53 6.69 -13.80
N ASP A 91 4.16 7.76 -14.51
CA ASP A 91 4.98 8.97 -14.71
C ASP A 91 4.63 10.23 -13.85
N PRO A 92 4.80 10.16 -12.52
CA PRO A 92 3.96 9.37 -11.64
C PRO A 92 2.54 9.95 -11.56
N ARG A 93 1.59 9.06 -11.85
CA ARG A 93 0.16 9.23 -11.60
C ARG A 93 -0.16 8.82 -10.17
N PHE A 94 -0.84 9.70 -9.45
CA PHE A 94 -1.32 9.45 -8.10
C PHE A 94 -2.84 9.28 -8.07
N ILE A 95 -3.33 8.53 -7.09
CA ILE A 95 -4.75 8.47 -6.72
C ILE A 95 -4.86 8.86 -5.25
N GLY A 96 -5.51 9.99 -4.99
CA GLY A 96 -5.70 10.51 -3.63
C GLY A 96 -6.55 9.59 -2.74
N GLY A 97 -6.55 9.87 -1.44
CA GLY A 97 -7.46 9.25 -0.47
C GLY A 97 -8.95 9.50 -0.81
N ASP A 98 -9.22 10.62 -1.47
CA ASP A 98 -10.51 10.99 -2.06
C ASP A 98 -10.87 10.22 -3.36
N GLY A 99 -9.98 9.35 -3.85
CA GLY A 99 -10.15 8.58 -5.08
C GLY A 99 -9.90 9.38 -6.37
N ILE A 100 -9.48 10.64 -6.29
CA ILE A 100 -9.25 11.49 -7.45
C ILE A 100 -7.84 11.24 -8.00
N VAL A 101 -7.76 11.06 -9.31
CA VAL A 101 -6.50 10.95 -10.04
C VAL A 101 -5.86 12.33 -10.18
N PHE A 102 -4.58 12.44 -9.85
CA PHE A 102 -3.77 13.63 -10.10
C PHE A 102 -2.33 13.27 -10.45
N TYR A 103 -1.59 14.24 -10.99
CA TYR A 103 -0.18 14.08 -11.34
C TYR A 103 0.67 15.03 -10.51
N PHE A 104 1.81 14.55 -10.05
CA PHE A 104 2.83 15.37 -9.40
C PHE A 104 4.16 15.10 -10.08
N HIS A 105 4.72 16.11 -10.73
CA HIS A 105 5.93 15.93 -11.52
C HIS A 105 7.19 15.87 -10.66
N GLY A 106 7.22 16.57 -9.53
CA GLY A 106 8.46 16.71 -8.77
C GLY A 106 9.60 17.18 -9.69
N LYS A 107 10.79 16.59 -9.53
CA LYS A 107 11.96 16.91 -10.34
C LYS A 107 12.99 15.79 -10.29
N SER A 108 13.69 15.58 -11.40
CA SER A 108 14.76 14.56 -11.48
C SER A 108 15.86 14.84 -10.47
N ASN A 109 16.29 13.79 -9.77
CA ASN A 109 17.29 13.80 -8.69
C ASN A 109 16.93 14.65 -7.46
N GLU A 110 15.64 14.83 -7.20
CA GLU A 110 15.14 15.51 -6.01
C GLU A 110 14.24 14.61 -5.16
N HIS A 111 14.00 15.04 -3.92
CA HIS A 111 13.22 14.31 -2.93
C HIS A 111 12.01 15.13 -2.50
N PHE A 112 10.87 14.46 -2.32
CA PHE A 112 9.63 15.09 -1.87
C PHE A 112 8.91 14.21 -0.86
N SER A 113 8.35 14.83 0.18
CA SER A 113 7.45 14.17 1.12
C SER A 113 6.12 13.84 0.43
N LEU A 114 5.83 12.56 0.29
CA LEU A 114 4.53 12.07 -0.15
C LEU A 114 3.50 12.12 0.98
N VAL A 115 3.94 11.79 2.19
CA VAL A 115 3.14 11.82 3.43
C VAL A 115 4.01 12.35 4.56
N SER A 116 3.47 13.24 5.38
CA SER A 116 4.08 13.70 6.62
C SER A 116 2.98 13.83 7.66
N ASP A 117 3.08 13.04 8.71
CA ASP A 117 2.21 13.02 9.88
C ASP A 117 3.06 12.91 11.13
N LEU A 118 2.47 13.10 12.31
CA LEU A 118 3.22 13.20 13.57
C LEU A 118 4.19 12.04 13.80
N ASN A 119 3.78 10.81 13.50
CA ASN A 119 4.57 9.59 13.73
C ASN A 119 5.00 8.86 12.45
N LEU A 120 4.71 9.43 11.27
CA LEU A 120 5.05 8.83 9.98
C LEU A 120 5.43 9.90 8.96
N GLN A 121 6.58 9.74 8.33
CA GLN A 121 6.90 10.47 7.10
C GLN A 121 7.40 9.54 6.02
N ILE A 122 6.79 9.64 4.84
CA ILE A 122 7.19 8.92 3.64
C ILE A 122 7.67 9.93 2.62
N ASN A 123 8.95 9.87 2.28
CA ASN A 123 9.58 10.64 1.23
C ASN A 123 9.80 9.75 0.00
N ALA A 124 9.81 10.36 -1.18
CA ALA A 124 10.15 9.70 -2.42
C ALA A 124 11.32 10.41 -3.11
N ARG A 125 12.25 9.63 -3.68
CA ARG A 125 13.27 10.08 -4.62
C ARG A 125 12.74 9.97 -6.03
N PHE A 126 12.81 11.06 -6.78
CA PHE A 126 12.40 11.10 -8.17
C PHE A 126 13.62 10.98 -9.09
N ILE A 127 13.57 10.04 -10.02
CA ILE A 127 14.44 10.03 -11.20
C ILE A 127 13.69 10.64 -12.38
N GLY A 128 14.40 10.98 -13.45
CA GLY A 128 13.74 11.54 -14.60
C GLY A 128 14.65 11.85 -15.77
N LEU A 129 14.01 12.05 -16.92
CA LEU A 129 14.62 12.31 -18.21
C LEU A 129 13.98 13.55 -18.84
N ARG A 130 14.79 14.43 -19.44
CA ARG A 130 14.31 15.57 -20.21
C ARG A 130 14.73 15.44 -21.68
N PRO A 131 13.83 15.00 -22.56
CA PRO A 131 14.09 15.01 -24.00
C PRO A 131 14.32 16.42 -24.53
N ALA A 132 15.07 16.52 -25.62
CA ALA A 132 15.33 17.79 -26.29
C ALA A 132 14.01 18.46 -26.70
N GLY A 133 13.91 19.77 -26.44
CA GLY A 133 12.71 20.56 -26.77
C GLY A 133 11.56 20.45 -25.76
N ARG A 134 11.69 19.65 -24.69
CA ARG A 134 10.67 19.57 -23.64
C ARG A 134 10.93 20.57 -22.51
N PRO A 135 9.91 21.29 -22.02
CA PRO A 135 10.09 22.28 -20.95
C PRO A 135 10.30 21.64 -19.56
N ARG A 136 10.01 20.35 -19.41
CA ARG A 136 10.00 19.64 -18.11
C ARG A 136 10.48 18.21 -18.24
N ASP A 137 10.91 17.66 -17.12
CA ASP A 137 11.31 16.26 -16.99
C ASP A 137 10.06 15.36 -17.07
N TYR A 138 10.22 14.18 -17.68
CA TYR A 138 9.47 13.01 -17.23
C TYR A 138 10.10 12.52 -15.94
N THR A 139 9.29 12.04 -15.00
CA THR A 139 9.79 11.60 -13.69
C THR A 139 9.09 10.34 -13.22
N TRP A 140 9.79 9.58 -12.39
CA TRP A 140 9.34 8.34 -11.78
C TRP A 140 9.89 8.22 -10.37
N ILE A 141 9.22 7.47 -9.50
CA ILE A 141 9.67 7.23 -8.13
C ILE A 141 10.73 6.13 -8.15
N GLN A 142 11.97 6.43 -7.79
CA GLN A 142 13.05 5.43 -7.72
C GLN A 142 13.21 4.83 -6.33
N ALA A 143 12.97 5.60 -5.28
CA ALA A 143 13.13 5.14 -3.91
C ALA A 143 12.09 5.75 -2.98
N LEU A 144 11.78 5.04 -1.90
CA LEU A 144 11.01 5.53 -0.77
C LEU A 144 11.89 5.56 0.48
N GLY A 145 11.79 6.63 1.24
CA GLY A 145 12.31 6.75 2.60
C GLY A 145 11.14 6.84 3.56
N ILE A 146 11.15 6.03 4.61
CA ILE A 146 10.08 5.89 5.58
C ILE A 146 10.67 6.18 6.95
N LEU A 147 10.25 7.29 7.54
CA LEU A 147 10.61 7.71 8.90
C LEU A 147 9.41 7.39 9.80
N PHE A 148 9.66 6.65 10.88
CA PHE A 148 8.64 6.27 11.85
C PHE A 148 9.30 6.09 13.21
N ASP A 149 8.62 6.52 14.27
CA ASP A 149 9.17 6.55 15.63
C ASP A 149 10.58 7.19 15.68
N THR A 150 11.61 6.40 15.96
CA THR A 150 13.03 6.79 15.95
C THR A 150 13.83 6.09 14.84
N HIS A 151 13.15 5.37 13.94
CA HIS A 151 13.74 4.51 12.93
C HIS A 151 13.54 5.06 11.52
N ALA A 152 14.39 4.59 10.62
CA ALA A 152 14.33 4.89 9.21
C ALA A 152 14.42 3.60 8.39
N PHE A 153 13.50 3.43 7.44
CA PHE A 153 13.55 2.37 6.45
C PHE A 153 13.61 2.98 5.05
N SER A 154 14.30 2.35 4.12
CA SER A 154 14.19 2.72 2.71
C SER A 154 14.15 1.52 1.79
N VAL A 155 13.45 1.70 0.68
CA VAL A 155 13.44 0.76 -0.45
C VAL A 155 13.77 1.53 -1.72
N GLU A 156 14.59 0.95 -2.58
CA GLU A 156 14.95 1.55 -3.86
C GLU A 156 14.98 0.54 -5.01
N ALA A 157 14.61 1.02 -6.20
CA ALA A 157 14.86 0.34 -7.46
C ALA A 157 16.31 0.58 -7.90
N THR A 158 17.03 -0.51 -8.24
CA THR A 158 18.40 -0.44 -8.74
C THR A 158 18.41 -0.13 -10.23
N LYS A 159 19.33 0.74 -10.66
CA LYS A 159 19.51 1.07 -12.07
C LYS A 159 19.83 -0.20 -12.87
N ALA A 160 19.21 -0.31 -14.05
CA ALA A 160 19.46 -1.38 -15.00
C ALA A 160 19.50 -0.81 -16.42
N GLU A 161 20.43 -1.29 -17.24
CA GLU A 161 20.51 -0.94 -18.67
C GLU A 161 19.41 -1.65 -19.46
N ILE A 162 19.31 -2.97 -19.28
CA ILE A 162 18.26 -3.82 -19.83
C ILE A 162 17.53 -4.46 -18.64
N TRP A 163 16.21 -4.45 -18.68
CA TRP A 163 15.41 -5.11 -17.66
C TRP A 163 15.56 -6.63 -17.76
N ASP A 164 15.81 -7.27 -16.61
CA ASP A 164 15.83 -8.72 -16.47
C ASP A 164 14.98 -9.13 -15.26
N ASP A 165 13.86 -9.81 -15.52
CA ASP A 165 12.96 -10.29 -14.46
C ASP A 165 13.63 -11.34 -13.56
N GLU A 166 14.75 -11.92 -13.98
CA GLU A 166 15.56 -12.84 -13.17
C GLU A 166 16.58 -12.14 -12.27
N VAL A 167 16.66 -10.81 -12.31
CA VAL A 167 17.46 -10.02 -11.37
C VAL A 167 16.53 -9.32 -10.39
N ASP A 168 16.86 -9.38 -9.11
CA ASP A 168 16.16 -8.59 -8.10
C ASP A 168 16.67 -7.15 -8.11
N HIS A 169 15.80 -6.24 -8.53
CA HIS A 169 16.07 -4.81 -8.63
C HIS A 169 15.66 -4.04 -7.38
N LEU A 170 15.30 -4.72 -6.29
CA LEU A 170 14.94 -4.08 -5.02
C LEU A 170 16.08 -4.16 -4.01
N LYS A 171 16.40 -3.02 -3.40
CA LYS A 171 17.25 -2.95 -2.22
C LYS A 171 16.50 -2.37 -1.04
N PHE A 172 16.74 -2.94 0.14
CA PHE A 172 16.10 -2.54 1.39
C PHE A 172 17.15 -2.15 2.41
N TYR A 173 16.88 -1.09 3.17
CA TYR A 173 17.73 -0.62 4.24
C TYR A 173 16.90 -0.34 5.49
N TYR A 174 17.43 -0.70 6.66
CA TYR A 174 16.86 -0.38 7.95
C TYR A 174 17.95 0.27 8.81
N ASP A 175 17.69 1.49 9.28
CA ASP A 175 18.63 2.34 10.03
C ASP A 175 20.02 2.43 9.37
N GLY A 176 20.01 2.59 8.04
CA GLY A 176 21.21 2.71 7.22
C GLY A 176 21.93 1.39 6.90
N LYS A 177 21.46 0.25 7.42
CA LYS A 177 22.02 -1.08 7.14
C LYS A 177 21.21 -1.80 6.06
N GLU A 178 21.89 -2.31 5.04
CA GLU A 178 21.27 -3.12 3.98
C GLU A 178 20.70 -4.43 4.56
N LEU A 179 19.47 -4.76 4.18
CA LEU A 179 18.79 -5.98 4.60
C LEU A 179 18.95 -7.07 3.53
N GLY A 180 19.53 -8.21 3.93
CA GLY A 180 19.57 -9.42 3.11
C GLY A 180 18.28 -10.21 3.23
N ILE A 181 17.18 -9.75 2.62
CA ILE A 181 15.93 -10.50 2.56
C ILE A 181 16.06 -11.56 1.44
N PRO A 182 15.98 -12.87 1.76
CA PRO A 182 16.13 -13.92 0.76
C PRO A 182 15.20 -13.71 -0.44
N GLU A 183 15.73 -13.98 -1.63
CA GLU A 183 14.92 -14.10 -2.84
C GLU A 183 14.00 -15.33 -2.71
N GLY A 184 12.82 -15.25 -3.31
CA GLY A 184 11.82 -16.32 -3.26
C GLY A 184 10.56 -15.93 -2.49
N TYR A 185 9.48 -16.62 -2.83
CA TYR A 185 8.16 -16.33 -2.32
C TYR A 185 7.61 -17.48 -1.44
N PRO A 186 7.01 -17.17 -0.29
CA PRO A 186 7.14 -15.91 0.46
C PRO A 186 8.46 -15.91 1.27
N SER A 187 9.18 -14.78 1.28
CA SER A 187 10.29 -14.53 2.21
C SER A 187 9.97 -13.30 3.04
N THR A 188 10.30 -13.33 4.32
CA THR A 188 9.92 -12.28 5.28
C THR A 188 11.13 -11.82 6.10
N TRP A 189 11.15 -10.53 6.41
CA TRP A 189 11.99 -9.92 7.43
C TRP A 189 11.11 -9.08 8.36
N GLU A 190 11.43 -9.06 9.64
CA GLU A 190 10.74 -8.28 10.67
C GLU A 190 11.77 -7.66 11.61
N SER A 191 11.53 -6.44 12.08
CA SER A 191 12.44 -5.77 13.01
C SER A 191 12.47 -6.51 14.37
N SER A 192 13.68 -6.73 14.90
CA SER A 192 13.87 -7.35 16.21
C SER A 192 13.41 -6.46 17.36
N GLU A 193 13.44 -5.15 17.16
CA GLU A 193 13.01 -4.15 18.13
C GLU A 193 11.57 -3.76 17.81
N SER A 194 10.63 -4.22 18.64
CA SER A 194 9.21 -3.84 18.71
C SER A 194 8.23 -4.32 17.62
N SER A 195 8.62 -5.16 16.65
CA SER A 195 7.70 -5.61 15.56
C SER A 195 6.99 -4.44 14.84
N SER A 196 7.64 -3.28 14.79
CA SER A 196 7.10 -2.05 14.22
C SER A 196 7.01 -2.11 12.70
N ILE A 197 7.95 -2.82 12.06
CA ILE A 197 8.01 -2.98 10.61
C ILE A 197 8.25 -4.44 10.20
N LYS A 198 7.49 -4.87 9.20
CA LYS A 198 7.64 -6.16 8.52
C LYS A 198 7.77 -5.93 7.01
N VAL A 199 8.65 -6.68 6.37
CA VAL A 199 8.81 -6.71 4.91
C VAL A 199 8.58 -8.13 4.42
N GLU A 200 7.66 -8.31 3.49
CA GLU A 200 7.33 -9.61 2.91
C GLU A 200 7.45 -9.55 1.38
N ARG A 201 8.21 -10.47 0.79
CA ARG A 201 8.29 -10.63 -0.66
C ARG A 201 6.93 -11.05 -1.21
N THR A 202 6.40 -10.29 -2.17
CA THR A 202 5.12 -10.60 -2.84
C THR A 202 5.30 -11.46 -4.08
N SER A 203 6.52 -11.59 -4.56
CA SER A 203 6.99 -12.40 -5.69
C SER A 203 8.41 -12.87 -5.41
N SER A 204 8.97 -13.75 -6.25
CA SER A 204 10.37 -14.21 -6.08
C SER A 204 11.37 -13.05 -6.09
N LYS A 205 11.15 -12.06 -6.96
CA LYS A 205 11.97 -10.85 -7.19
C LYS A 205 11.05 -9.65 -7.45
N ASN A 206 11.57 -8.42 -7.33
CA ASN A 206 10.92 -7.19 -7.79
C ASN A 206 9.56 -6.84 -7.17
N GLY A 207 9.18 -7.46 -6.06
CA GLY A 207 7.93 -7.17 -5.36
C GLY A 207 8.00 -7.39 -3.86
N ALA A 208 7.52 -6.41 -3.09
CA ALA A 208 7.45 -6.50 -1.65
C ALA A 208 6.23 -5.76 -1.07
N LEU A 209 5.80 -6.20 0.11
CA LEU A 209 4.82 -5.56 0.96
C LEU A 209 5.53 -5.15 2.24
N ILE A 210 5.58 -3.85 2.49
CA ILE A 210 6.10 -3.26 3.72
C ILE A 210 4.90 -2.95 4.61
N THR A 211 4.90 -3.45 5.84
CA THR A 211 3.81 -3.26 6.81
C THR A 211 4.37 -2.54 8.02
N LEU A 212 3.85 -1.35 8.28
CA LEU A 212 4.05 -0.59 9.51
C LEU A 212 2.87 -0.88 10.42
N SER A 213 3.14 -1.52 11.56
CA SER A 213 2.12 -1.98 12.49
C SER A 213 1.16 -0.84 12.87
N GLU A 214 -0.15 -1.06 12.69
CA GLU A 214 -1.23 -0.08 12.95
C GLU A 214 -1.25 1.19 12.09
N VAL A 215 -0.20 1.47 11.31
CA VAL A 215 -0.04 2.75 10.61
C VAL A 215 -0.36 2.63 9.12
N ALA A 216 0.34 1.75 8.40
CA ALA A 216 0.22 1.64 6.95
C ALA A 216 0.71 0.31 6.37
N GLU A 217 0.18 -0.05 5.21
CA GLU A 217 0.73 -1.06 4.29
C GLU A 217 1.20 -0.36 3.02
N ILE A 218 2.36 -0.76 2.50
CA ILE A 218 2.98 -0.18 1.32
C ILE A 218 3.40 -1.32 0.40
N SER A 219 2.67 -1.51 -0.68
CA SER A 219 3.04 -2.45 -1.74
C SER A 219 3.96 -1.75 -2.72
N VAL A 220 5.10 -2.37 -3.03
CA VAL A 220 6.09 -1.85 -3.98
C VAL A 220 6.44 -2.88 -5.03
N ASN A 221 6.55 -2.43 -6.27
CA ASN A 221 6.99 -3.24 -7.39
C ASN A 221 8.05 -2.49 -8.19
N ALA A 222 9.22 -3.11 -8.38
CA ALA A 222 10.22 -2.59 -9.30
C ALA A 222 9.79 -2.93 -10.73
N VAL A 223 9.76 -1.93 -11.61
CA VAL A 223 9.34 -2.05 -13.01
C VAL A 223 10.25 -1.21 -13.91
N PRO A 224 10.47 -1.62 -15.17
CA PRO A 224 11.16 -0.79 -16.15
C PRO A 224 10.17 0.12 -16.89
N ILE A 225 10.70 1.08 -17.64
CA ILE A 225 9.96 1.64 -18.78
C ILE A 225 10.12 0.69 -19.95
N THR A 226 9.01 0.18 -20.49
CA THR A 226 9.10 -0.72 -21.64
C THR A 226 9.34 0.05 -22.93
N LYS A 227 9.83 -0.65 -23.97
CA LYS A 227 9.96 -0.06 -25.32
C LYS A 227 8.64 0.44 -25.88
N GLU A 228 7.53 -0.21 -25.50
CA GLU A 228 6.21 0.21 -25.93
C GLU A 228 5.77 1.48 -25.21
N ASP A 229 6.02 1.59 -23.90
CA ASP A 229 5.76 2.83 -23.15
C ASP A 229 6.59 3.99 -23.69
N ASP A 230 7.89 3.77 -23.95
CA ASP A 230 8.77 4.76 -24.56
C ASP A 230 8.25 5.23 -25.92
N ARG A 231 7.76 4.31 -26.75
CA ARG A 231 7.18 4.61 -28.07
C ARG A 231 5.87 5.39 -27.96
N ILE A 232 4.96 4.98 -27.07
CA ILE A 232 3.64 5.61 -26.90
C ILE A 232 3.77 7.02 -26.32
N HIS A 233 4.63 7.19 -25.33
CA HIS A 233 4.80 8.45 -24.60
C HIS A 233 5.94 9.33 -25.12
N ASN A 234 6.71 8.81 -26.09
CA ASN A 234 7.89 9.46 -26.67
C ASN A 234 8.86 9.94 -25.58
N TYR A 235 9.21 9.04 -24.65
CA TYR A 235 10.13 9.36 -23.56
C TYR A 235 11.56 9.56 -24.07
N GLN A 236 11.93 8.95 -25.20
CA GLN A 236 13.25 9.01 -25.82
C GLN A 236 14.34 8.47 -24.89
N LEU A 237 14.11 7.28 -24.33
CA LEU A 237 15.06 6.66 -23.42
C LEU A 237 16.44 6.47 -24.08
N PRO A 238 17.54 6.70 -23.34
CA PRO A 238 18.87 6.33 -23.80
C PRO A 238 19.01 4.80 -23.80
N SER A 239 19.98 4.28 -24.57
CA SER A 239 20.18 2.83 -24.69
C SER A 239 20.80 2.18 -23.45
N ASP A 240 21.37 2.97 -22.54
CA ASP A 240 22.13 2.52 -21.36
C ASP A 240 21.32 2.54 -20.05
N ASP A 241 20.00 2.79 -20.11
CA ASP A 241 19.13 2.86 -18.94
C ASP A 241 17.66 2.57 -19.28
N CYS A 242 17.07 1.58 -18.61
CA CYS A 242 15.64 1.28 -18.73
C CYS A 242 14.76 2.04 -17.73
N PHE A 243 15.36 2.93 -16.92
CA PHE A 243 14.66 3.74 -15.91
C PHE A 243 13.84 2.87 -14.94
N ALA A 244 14.48 1.86 -14.36
CA ALA A 244 13.89 1.04 -13.30
C ALA A 244 13.37 1.94 -12.16
N HIS A 245 12.09 1.79 -11.83
CA HIS A 245 11.37 2.61 -10.86
C HIS A 245 10.35 1.78 -10.08
N LEU A 246 9.68 2.42 -9.12
CA LEU A 246 8.72 1.81 -8.22
C LEU A 246 7.30 2.19 -8.63
N ASP A 247 6.49 1.18 -8.90
CA ASP A 247 5.04 1.26 -8.77
C ASP A 247 4.69 1.01 -7.30
N VAL A 248 3.95 1.94 -6.70
CA VAL A 248 3.66 1.93 -5.27
C VAL A 248 2.16 2.02 -5.01
N GLN A 249 1.69 1.28 -4.01
CA GLN A 249 0.35 1.47 -3.44
C GLN A 249 0.44 1.60 -1.92
N PHE A 250 0.03 2.75 -1.41
CA PHE A 250 -0.12 3.01 0.01
C PHE A 250 -1.53 2.68 0.48
N ARG A 251 -1.63 2.08 1.66
CA ARG A 251 -2.88 1.92 2.39
C ARG A 251 -2.67 2.34 3.83
N PHE A 252 -3.29 3.44 4.21
CA PHE A 252 -3.13 4.00 5.54
C PHE A 252 -4.29 3.60 6.46
N TYR A 253 -3.98 3.43 7.75
CA TYR A 253 -4.94 3.08 8.79
C TYR A 253 -4.98 4.09 9.93
N GLY A 254 -3.87 4.77 10.19
CA GLY A 254 -3.68 5.63 11.37
C GLY A 254 -3.23 7.05 11.05
N LEU A 255 -3.64 7.63 9.91
CA LEU A 255 -3.34 9.04 9.64
C LEU A 255 -4.22 9.97 10.50
N SER A 256 -3.61 11.04 10.98
CA SER A 256 -4.28 12.14 11.65
C SER A 256 -5.06 13.00 10.67
N THR A 257 -5.96 13.84 11.20
CA THR A 257 -6.71 14.82 10.40
C THR A 257 -5.84 15.95 9.86
N LYS A 258 -4.59 16.07 10.32
CA LYS A 258 -3.63 17.11 9.92
C LYS A 258 -2.55 16.59 8.98
N VAL A 259 -2.65 15.34 8.51
CA VAL A 259 -1.65 14.72 7.64
C VAL A 259 -1.32 15.59 6.43
N GLU A 260 -0.05 15.87 6.22
CA GLU A 260 0.48 16.67 5.12
C GLU A 260 1.20 15.78 4.09
N GLY A 261 1.72 16.41 3.03
CA GLY A 261 2.46 15.75 1.95
C GLY A 261 1.71 15.79 0.62
N VAL A 262 2.41 15.48 -0.48
CA VAL A 262 1.84 15.50 -1.84
C VAL A 262 0.58 14.64 -1.93
N LEU A 263 0.64 13.43 -1.40
CA LEU A 263 -0.45 12.45 -1.33
C LEU A 263 -1.19 12.57 0.01
N GLY A 264 -0.47 12.74 1.12
CA GLY A 264 -1.03 12.73 2.48
C GLY A 264 -2.17 13.72 2.67
N ARG A 265 -2.02 14.96 2.19
CA ARG A 265 -3.07 15.99 2.28
C ARG A 265 -4.43 15.56 1.70
N THR A 266 -4.44 14.64 0.73
CA THR A 266 -5.69 14.14 0.12
C THR A 266 -6.52 13.25 1.05
N TYR A 267 -5.96 12.88 2.20
CA TYR A 267 -6.64 12.14 3.26
C TYR A 267 -7.22 13.06 4.35
N GLN A 268 -6.97 14.37 4.31
CA GLN A 268 -7.58 15.30 5.25
C GLN A 268 -9.10 15.43 4.98
N PRO A 269 -9.96 15.46 6.01
CA PRO A 269 -11.42 15.50 5.84
C PRO A 269 -11.95 16.70 5.05
N ASP A 270 -11.28 17.85 5.13
CA ASP A 270 -11.66 19.11 4.49
C ASP A 270 -10.82 19.43 3.25
N PHE A 271 -9.98 18.49 2.79
CA PHE A 271 -9.17 18.69 1.60
C PHE A 271 -10.04 18.92 0.37
N LYS A 272 -9.81 20.06 -0.28
CA LYS A 272 -10.43 20.36 -1.58
C LYS A 272 -9.41 20.12 -2.66
N ASN A 273 -9.59 19.04 -3.40
CA ASN A 273 -8.68 18.66 -4.46
C ASN A 273 -8.66 19.73 -5.57
N PRO A 274 -7.50 20.36 -5.83
CA PRO A 274 -7.39 21.38 -6.88
C PRO A 274 -7.26 20.77 -8.29
N ALA A 275 -7.18 19.44 -8.41
CA ALA A 275 -7.14 18.75 -9.69
C ALA A 275 -8.35 19.14 -10.55
N LYS A 276 -8.08 19.65 -11.75
CA LYS A 276 -9.12 20.10 -12.67
C LYS A 276 -9.87 18.90 -13.24
N LEU A 277 -11.17 18.80 -12.93
CA LEU A 277 -12.04 17.78 -13.51
C LEU A 277 -12.13 17.93 -15.04
N GLY A 278 -12.09 16.82 -15.75
CA GLY A 278 -12.17 16.78 -17.22
C GLY A 278 -10.88 17.17 -17.96
N VAL A 279 -9.82 17.54 -17.25
CA VAL A 279 -8.49 17.74 -17.85
C VAL A 279 -7.75 16.41 -17.89
N ALA A 280 -7.21 16.07 -19.05
CA ALA A 280 -6.29 14.94 -19.17
C ALA A 280 -5.02 15.24 -18.35
N MET A 281 -4.70 14.37 -17.38
CA MET A 281 -3.55 14.49 -16.49
C MET A 281 -3.55 15.79 -15.65
N PRO A 282 -4.48 15.96 -14.69
CA PRO A 282 -4.52 17.15 -13.87
C PRO A 282 -3.32 17.19 -12.92
N VAL A 283 -2.41 18.13 -13.17
CA VAL A 283 -1.20 18.31 -12.36
C VAL A 283 -1.54 19.12 -11.12
N VAL A 284 -1.10 18.62 -9.97
CA VAL A 284 -1.21 19.32 -8.69
C VAL A 284 0.19 19.62 -8.17
N GLY A 285 0.43 20.90 -7.84
CA GLY A 285 1.73 21.33 -7.30
C GLY A 285 1.92 20.99 -5.82
N GLY A 286 3.06 21.42 -5.30
CA GLY A 286 3.48 21.22 -3.91
C GLY A 286 4.99 21.03 -3.76
N GLU A 287 5.73 21.23 -4.85
CA GLU A 287 7.19 21.09 -4.91
C GLU A 287 7.88 22.00 -3.90
N ASP A 288 7.43 23.26 -3.77
CA ASP A 288 7.95 24.22 -2.79
C ASP A 288 7.63 23.83 -1.34
N LYS A 289 6.49 23.17 -1.11
CA LYS A 289 6.02 22.79 0.23
C LYS A 289 6.68 21.52 0.74
N TYR A 290 6.83 20.53 -0.13
CA TYR A 290 7.14 19.16 0.26
C TYR A 290 8.54 18.70 -0.14
N ARG A 291 9.35 19.55 -0.76
CA ARG A 291 10.75 19.20 -1.07
C ARG A 291 11.54 18.94 0.22
N THR A 292 12.21 17.80 0.26
CA THR A 292 13.14 17.45 1.35
C THR A 292 14.59 17.50 0.87
N PRO A 293 15.57 17.78 1.74
CA PRO A 293 16.99 17.78 1.37
C PRO A 293 17.50 16.40 0.94
N THR A 294 17.08 15.34 1.64
CA THR A 294 17.49 13.96 1.40
C THR A 294 16.30 13.00 1.55
N LEU A 295 16.46 11.77 1.06
CA LEU A 295 15.44 10.73 1.16
C LEU A 295 14.97 10.47 2.61
N LEU A 296 15.88 10.54 3.58
CA LEU A 296 15.60 10.28 4.99
C LEU A 296 15.56 11.57 5.84
N SER A 297 15.36 12.74 5.21
CA SER A 297 15.20 13.98 5.96
C SER A 297 13.73 14.18 6.38
N PRO A 298 13.46 14.51 7.65
CA PRO A 298 12.10 14.88 8.09
C PRO A 298 11.72 16.30 7.65
N ASN A 299 12.69 17.12 7.24
CA ASN A 299 12.49 18.55 7.06
C ASN A 299 11.92 18.88 5.68
N CYS A 300 10.72 19.47 5.65
CA CYS A 300 10.19 20.24 4.53
C CYS A 300 9.31 21.40 5.03
N ASN A 301 8.93 22.33 4.16
CA ASN A 301 8.22 23.56 4.55
C ASN A 301 6.84 23.33 5.18
N SER A 302 6.19 22.20 4.86
CA SER A 302 4.87 21.84 5.41
C SER A 302 4.87 20.47 6.09
N CYS A 303 6.04 19.87 6.32
CA CYS A 303 6.14 18.58 7.01
C CYS A 303 5.87 18.77 8.50
N ILE A 304 5.13 17.84 9.09
CA ILE A 304 4.73 17.88 10.51
C ILE A 304 5.27 16.70 11.32
N PHE A 305 6.09 15.85 10.70
CA PHE A 305 6.68 14.70 11.36
C PHE A 305 7.58 15.09 12.52
N SER A 306 7.42 14.35 13.61
CA SER A 306 8.21 14.51 14.82
C SER A 306 8.60 13.14 15.36
N PRO A 307 9.90 12.82 15.48
CA PRO A 307 10.34 11.55 16.04
C PRO A 307 9.74 11.27 17.42
N ALA A 308 9.42 10.01 17.69
CA ALA A 308 8.87 9.59 18.98
C ALA A 308 9.86 9.94 20.11
N GLY A 309 9.41 10.79 21.04
CA GLY A 309 10.23 11.44 22.06
C GLY A 309 9.92 12.94 22.25
N VAL A 310 9.16 13.53 21.32
CA VAL A 310 8.74 14.95 21.33
C VAL A 310 7.21 15.14 21.41
N LEU A 311 6.42 14.06 21.35
CA LEU A 311 4.96 14.12 21.38
C LEU A 311 4.45 14.31 22.82
N GLU A 312 3.70 15.40 23.08
CA GLU A 312 2.89 15.56 24.30
C GLU A 312 1.62 14.69 24.21
N GLU A 313 1.16 14.15 25.35
CA GLU A 313 0.05 13.19 25.52
C GLU A 313 -1.32 13.60 24.92
N SER A 314 -1.45 14.77 24.29
CA SER A 314 -2.73 15.37 23.87
C SER A 314 -3.05 15.34 22.38
N ASP A 315 -2.15 14.85 21.51
CA ASP A 315 -2.43 14.82 20.07
C ASP A 315 -3.30 13.60 19.66
N PRO A 316 -4.45 13.81 18.98
CA PRO A 316 -5.39 12.74 18.65
C PRO A 316 -4.84 11.86 17.53
N LEU A 317 -4.27 10.71 17.89
CA LEU A 317 -3.63 9.75 16.98
C LEU A 317 -4.58 8.92 16.10
N VAL A 318 -5.90 9.13 16.19
CA VAL A 318 -6.88 8.28 15.48
C VAL A 318 -8.09 9.10 15.10
N MET A 319 -8.51 9.02 13.83
CA MET A 319 -9.88 9.34 13.44
C MET A 319 -10.83 8.39 14.19
N ASP A 320 -11.46 8.87 15.26
CA ASP A 320 -12.71 8.28 15.71
C ASP A 320 -13.71 8.50 14.57
N PHE A 321 -14.02 7.45 13.82
CA PHE A 321 -15.27 7.41 13.08
C PHE A 321 -16.36 7.45 14.16
N GLY A 322 -16.68 8.66 14.61
CA GLY A 322 -17.73 8.92 15.56
C GLY A 322 -18.93 8.10 15.14
N ALA A 323 -19.49 7.35 16.09
CA ALA A 323 -20.69 6.58 15.85
C ALA A 323 -21.71 7.51 15.16
N LEU A 324 -22.07 7.19 13.91
CA LEU A 324 -23.19 7.82 13.24
C LEU A 324 -24.42 7.55 14.10
N ASP A 325 -24.83 8.56 14.86
CA ASP A 325 -26.03 8.51 15.67
C ASP A 325 -27.25 8.60 14.75
N CYS A 326 -27.73 7.43 14.35
CA CYS A 326 -28.93 7.29 13.53
C CYS A 326 -30.23 7.40 14.35
N THR A 327 -30.19 7.91 15.59
CA THR A 327 -31.41 8.10 16.41
C THR A 327 -32.12 9.44 16.17
N GLY A 328 -31.57 10.31 15.31
CA GLY A 328 -32.18 11.58 14.90
C GLY A 328 -33.41 11.40 14.02
N GLY A 329 -34.60 11.38 14.63
CA GLY A 329 -35.87 11.55 13.93
C GLY A 329 -35.89 12.82 13.09
N SER A 330 -36.31 12.67 11.84
CA SER A 330 -36.62 13.66 10.80
C SER A 330 -36.68 15.14 11.23
N SER A 331 -35.69 15.93 10.83
CA SER A 331 -35.88 17.16 10.01
C SER A 331 -34.53 17.85 9.74
N SER A 332 -34.28 18.19 8.47
CA SER A 332 -33.18 19.02 7.94
C SER A 332 -31.73 18.49 7.96
N GLY A 333 -31.46 17.34 7.32
CA GLY A 333 -30.09 16.94 6.94
C GLY A 333 -30.03 16.39 5.51
N HIS A 334 -29.05 16.81 4.72
CA HIS A 334 -28.81 16.29 3.36
C HIS A 334 -28.29 14.84 3.45
N GLY A 335 -29.18 13.87 3.23
CA GLY A 335 -28.83 12.45 3.24
C GLY A 335 -27.97 12.03 2.04
N ILE A 336 -27.02 11.12 2.29
CA ILE A 336 -26.21 10.48 1.25
C ILE A 336 -27.10 9.49 0.49
N VAL A 337 -27.24 9.68 -0.82
CA VAL A 337 -27.97 8.76 -1.71
C VAL A 337 -26.97 7.79 -2.34
N CYS A 338 -26.98 6.53 -1.91
CA CYS A 338 -26.33 5.45 -2.65
C CYS A 338 -27.25 5.02 -3.79
N ARG A 339 -26.86 5.26 -5.04
CA ARG A 339 -27.56 4.71 -6.22
C ARG A 339 -27.17 3.25 -6.41
N LYS A 340 -28.17 2.46 -6.77
CA LYS A 340 -28.10 1.00 -6.98
C LYS A 340 -27.31 0.64 -8.23
#